data_AF-A0A336MC24-F1
#
_entry.id   AF-A0A336MC24-F1
#
_cell.length_a   1.000
_cell.length_b   1.000
_cell.length_c   1.000
_cell.angle_alpha   90.00
_cell.angle_beta   90.00
_cell.angle_gamma   90.00
#
_symmetry.space_group_name_H-M   'P 1'
#
loop_
_entity.id
_entity.type
_entity.pdbx_description
1 polymer ?
#
loop_
_entity_poly.entity_id
_entity_poly.type
_entity_poly.pdbx_seq_one_letter_code
_entity_poly.pdbx_strand_id
1 'polypeptide(L)'
;MYIKSINFNILLTILYTISWITRVQSFWEFAVTTDEEIKFYSHDWTQIRSAAHQFHDLAGISFDEVKDVVYFSDKENKLANIFSLKIYEDDNFNYRIKELVKKQLDEQIEGLVFDPTTSVLYWSDTILKQIHKWDLSKKDNKGPEVWKTFATEVPRGVSVDFCRQTIYWTNKDRNSPGIQFSGVNETEHHTLISDGLKSPLAIVVDPFEEKIFWTDYVFGSSYKIESANLDGSNRVTHIYEPDKHPVGLAIDSENIYFADAMDKEIIQVNRKTNEKKVVAKLGSHVPRGIIIKNNFAQRDHVTPKCERALKIVKEKIAQEKLENAEILSDYCLNNGKELNDEGNKRCECPLGFSGTRCEVNICKNFCVNGGTCVSFKNGSAHCENCDLGFKGDRCEIDICKNKCLNGGVCDLRDDNPICSCSLGYYGDRCEQKRTKWDIVCIELCQDSEMDDELKPICQRCSVSDMSTSIPTHLLETNDSLLPEAQSQQCIDSAYNRSLVFTSLSVMGSLLLLSLIIYTIYKINKPTRPRVKKTYVVQRNIQGNAAQGRAPSTEQCEIIIENCCNMNICETPCFDPKVLQQNCDSPISISCKEDKKQLLDNMEGELY
;
A
#
# COMPACT_ATOMS: atom_id res chain seq x y z
N MET A 1 -51.20 24.34 21.39
CA MET A 1 -50.09 25.09 20.75
C MET A 1 -48.75 24.33 20.73
N TYR A 2 -48.48 23.39 21.66
CA TYR A 2 -47.15 22.75 21.80
C TYR A 2 -46.73 21.73 20.73
N ILE A 3 -47.65 21.10 20.00
CA ILE A 3 -47.33 19.94 19.13
C ILE A 3 -46.62 20.34 17.81
N LYS A 4 -46.71 21.60 17.37
CA LYS A 4 -46.02 22.07 16.14
C LYS A 4 -44.53 22.41 16.32
N SER A 5 -44.05 22.63 17.55
CA SER A 5 -42.66 23.06 17.78
C SER A 5 -41.65 21.90 17.71
N ILE A 6 -42.07 20.68 18.05
CA ILE A 6 -41.19 19.51 18.11
C ILE A 6 -40.74 19.09 16.70
N ASN A 7 -41.65 19.06 15.73
CA ASN A 7 -41.32 18.71 14.35
C ASN A 7 -40.36 19.71 13.69
N PHE A 8 -40.41 21.00 14.04
CA PHE A 8 -39.52 22.00 13.46
C PHE A 8 -38.07 21.83 13.94
N ASN A 9 -37.87 21.57 15.23
CA ASN A 9 -36.55 21.31 15.78
C ASN A 9 -35.98 19.97 15.29
N ILE A 10 -36.81 18.92 15.17
CA ILE A 10 -36.38 17.64 14.59
C ILE A 10 -35.98 17.83 13.12
N LEU A 11 -36.77 18.56 12.33
CA LEU A 11 -36.44 18.88 10.94
C LEU A 11 -35.16 19.72 10.84
N LEU A 12 -34.93 20.68 11.75
CA LEU A 12 -33.67 21.43 11.82
C LEU A 12 -32.50 20.52 12.17
N THR A 13 -32.61 19.63 13.17
CA THR A 13 -31.53 18.69 13.49
C THR A 13 -31.27 17.72 12.35
N ILE A 14 -32.30 17.26 11.63
CA ILE A 14 -32.15 16.41 10.45
C ILE A 14 -31.50 17.20 9.30
N LEU A 15 -31.85 18.46 9.09
CA LEU A 15 -31.20 19.33 8.10
C LEU A 15 -29.76 19.68 8.50
N TYR A 16 -29.45 19.81 9.80
CA TYR A 16 -28.07 19.98 10.29
C TYR A 16 -27.26 18.70 10.18
N THR A 17 -27.82 17.52 10.49
CA THR A 17 -27.12 16.24 10.28
C THR A 17 -26.98 15.92 8.80
N ILE A 18 -27.98 16.22 7.96
CA ILE A 18 -27.85 16.11 6.50
C ILE A 18 -26.84 17.14 5.99
N SER A 19 -26.77 18.37 6.54
CA SER A 19 -25.72 19.34 6.20
C SER A 19 -24.32 18.94 6.67
N TRP A 20 -24.21 18.11 7.71
CA TRP A 20 -22.96 17.47 8.12
C TRP A 20 -22.60 16.28 7.22
N ILE A 21 -23.59 15.47 6.83
CA ILE A 21 -23.42 14.32 5.94
C ILE A 21 -23.21 14.73 4.47
N THR A 22 -23.65 15.92 4.04
CA THR A 22 -23.40 16.45 2.69
C THR A 22 -22.12 17.26 2.56
N ARG A 23 -21.32 17.41 3.62
CA ARG A 23 -19.87 17.67 3.47
C ARG A 23 -19.15 16.37 3.14
N VAL A 24 -19.38 15.88 1.92
CA VAL A 24 -18.45 14.98 1.23
C VAL A 24 -17.22 15.82 0.88
N GLN A 25 -16.33 15.95 1.86
CA GLN A 25 -15.11 16.73 1.80
C GLN A 25 -13.95 15.73 1.82
N SER A 26 -13.15 15.77 0.74
CA SER A 26 -11.95 14.95 0.51
C SER A 26 -11.25 14.57 1.81
N PHE A 27 -11.18 13.26 2.10
CA PHE A 27 -10.60 12.77 3.35
C PHE A 27 -9.17 13.26 3.62
N TRP A 28 -8.38 13.54 2.58
CA TRP A 28 -7.01 14.05 2.67
C TRP A 28 -6.90 15.51 2.20
N GLU A 29 -5.90 16.22 2.74
CA GLU A 29 -5.55 17.59 2.36
C GLU A 29 -4.11 17.72 1.86
N PHE A 30 -3.17 16.93 2.41
CA PHE A 30 -1.76 16.93 1.96
C PHE A 30 -1.38 15.59 1.34
N ALA A 31 -0.54 15.64 0.31
CA ALA A 31 0.14 14.45 -0.21
C ALA A 31 1.65 14.70 -0.31
N VAL A 32 2.44 13.69 0.05
CA VAL A 32 3.90 13.73 0.03
C VAL A 32 4.41 12.56 -0.81
N THR A 33 5.16 12.81 -1.88
CA THR A 33 5.95 11.77 -2.55
C THR A 33 7.20 11.48 -1.73
N THR A 34 7.48 10.20 -1.53
CA THR A 34 8.76 9.72 -1.02
C THR A 34 9.51 8.93 -2.11
N ASP A 35 10.67 8.38 -1.77
CA ASP A 35 11.42 7.43 -2.59
C ASP A 35 10.64 6.16 -3.01
N GLU A 36 9.63 5.73 -2.25
CA GLU A 36 8.92 4.44 -2.49
C GLU A 36 7.39 4.54 -2.57
N GLU A 37 6.77 5.62 -2.07
CA GLU A 37 5.32 5.72 -1.96
C GLU A 37 4.79 7.16 -1.90
N ILE A 38 3.48 7.32 -2.01
CA ILE A 38 2.78 8.59 -1.76
C ILE A 38 1.99 8.49 -0.46
N LYS A 39 2.34 9.31 0.53
CA LYS A 39 1.64 9.39 1.83
C LYS A 39 0.60 10.51 1.83
N PHE A 40 -0.59 10.22 2.34
CA PHE A 40 -1.72 11.15 2.40
C PHE A 40 -2.07 11.51 3.84
N TYR A 41 -2.24 12.80 4.12
CA TYR A 41 -2.49 13.34 5.46
C TYR A 41 -3.75 14.21 5.49
N SER A 42 -4.40 14.23 6.66
CA SER A 42 -5.53 15.12 6.97
C SER A 42 -5.06 16.56 7.27
N HIS A 43 -6.02 17.46 7.50
CA HIS A 43 -5.77 18.81 8.00
C HIS A 43 -4.85 18.83 9.23
N ASP A 44 -5.12 17.93 10.19
CA ASP A 44 -4.39 17.82 11.46
C ASP A 44 -3.07 17.02 11.33
N TRP A 45 -2.62 16.76 10.10
CA TRP A 45 -1.42 15.98 9.78
C TRP A 45 -1.44 14.52 10.27
N THR A 46 -2.62 13.95 10.52
CA THR A 46 -2.75 12.50 10.75
C THR A 46 -2.62 11.77 9.42
N GLN A 47 -1.72 10.78 9.32
CA GLN A 47 -1.60 9.95 8.12
C GLN A 47 -2.88 9.10 7.95
N ILE A 48 -3.55 9.24 6.81
CA ILE A 48 -4.82 8.56 6.51
C ILE A 48 -4.55 7.25 5.78
N ARG A 49 -3.68 7.30 4.76
CA ARG A 49 -3.33 6.17 3.90
C ARG A 49 -2.04 6.46 3.13
N SER A 50 -1.53 5.43 2.48
CA SER A 50 -0.43 5.46 1.52
C SER A 50 -0.90 4.82 0.21
N ALA A 51 -0.23 5.11 -0.90
CA ALA A 51 -0.47 4.47 -2.19
C ALA A 51 0.82 4.43 -3.03
N ALA A 52 0.74 3.78 -4.19
CA ALA A 52 1.82 3.78 -5.19
C ALA A 52 3.11 3.06 -4.75
N HIS A 53 3.01 2.07 -3.85
CA HIS A 53 4.12 1.26 -3.32
C HIS A 53 4.89 0.41 -4.37
N GLN A 54 4.44 0.37 -5.63
CA GLN A 54 5.08 -0.40 -6.70
C GLN A 54 6.14 0.39 -7.51
N PHE A 55 6.51 1.58 -7.03
CA PHE A 55 7.38 2.52 -7.72
C PHE A 55 8.65 2.82 -6.92
N HIS A 56 9.69 3.29 -7.61
CA HIS A 56 11.03 3.47 -7.05
C HIS A 56 11.65 4.78 -7.55
N ASP A 57 12.08 5.62 -6.62
CA ASP A 57 12.49 7.02 -6.84
C ASP A 57 11.39 7.88 -7.51
N LEU A 58 10.26 8.05 -6.81
CA LEU A 58 9.27 9.07 -7.20
C LEU A 58 9.91 10.46 -7.14
N ALA A 59 9.40 11.40 -7.94
CA ALA A 59 9.92 12.76 -7.98
C ALA A 59 8.81 13.80 -7.93
N GLY A 60 8.46 14.36 -9.09
CA GLY A 60 7.47 15.42 -9.21
C GLY A 60 6.09 14.93 -8.82
N ILE A 61 5.28 15.81 -8.25
CA ILE A 61 3.89 15.57 -7.91
C ILE A 61 3.08 16.85 -8.15
N SER A 62 1.88 16.69 -8.71
CA SER A 62 0.90 17.74 -8.96
C SER A 62 -0.51 17.21 -8.73
N PHE A 63 -1.48 18.09 -8.54
CA PHE A 63 -2.88 17.72 -8.29
C PHE A 63 -3.86 18.45 -9.21
N ASP A 64 -4.87 17.72 -9.69
CA ASP A 64 -6.02 18.23 -10.42
C ASP A 64 -7.23 18.32 -9.47
N GLU A 65 -7.50 19.53 -8.94
CA GLU A 65 -8.69 19.80 -8.11
C GLU A 65 -10.03 19.61 -8.86
N VAL A 66 -10.02 19.60 -10.21
CA VAL A 66 -11.23 19.39 -11.01
C VAL A 66 -11.64 17.92 -10.98
N LYS A 67 -10.71 17.01 -11.25
CA LYS A 67 -10.97 15.58 -11.44
C LYS A 67 -10.68 14.70 -10.23
N ASP A 68 -10.12 15.29 -9.18
CA ASP A 68 -9.53 14.63 -8.00
C ASP A 68 -8.50 13.56 -8.41
N VAL A 69 -7.47 13.99 -9.13
CA VAL A 69 -6.39 13.13 -9.64
C VAL A 69 -5.03 13.68 -9.24
N VAL A 70 -4.20 12.83 -8.67
CA VAL A 70 -2.78 13.12 -8.42
C VAL A 70 -1.97 12.68 -9.64
N TYR A 71 -1.14 13.58 -10.18
CA TYR A 71 -0.13 13.25 -11.19
C TYR A 71 1.24 13.17 -10.53
N PHE A 72 2.03 12.17 -10.87
CA PHE A 72 3.37 11.99 -10.30
C PHE A 72 4.33 11.36 -11.30
N SER A 73 5.63 11.57 -11.11
CA SER A 73 6.69 10.90 -11.89
C SER A 73 7.48 9.89 -11.07
N ASP A 74 8.01 8.89 -11.77
CA ASP A 74 8.97 7.89 -11.28
C ASP A 74 10.18 7.93 -12.24
N LYS A 75 11.40 7.92 -11.69
CA LYS A 75 12.65 8.01 -12.46
C LYS A 75 13.21 6.67 -12.91
N GLU A 76 12.98 5.59 -12.17
CA GLU A 76 13.57 4.26 -12.43
C GLU A 76 12.63 3.32 -13.20
N ASN A 77 11.33 3.62 -13.26
CA ASN A 77 10.33 2.83 -13.98
C ASN A 77 10.74 2.61 -15.45
N LYS A 78 10.44 1.43 -16.00
CA LYS A 78 10.89 1.02 -17.33
C LYS A 78 9.90 1.29 -18.46
N LEU A 79 8.64 1.58 -18.14
CA LEU A 79 7.53 1.66 -19.10
C LEU A 79 7.02 3.09 -19.28
N ALA A 80 6.87 3.83 -18.19
CA ALA A 80 6.32 5.18 -18.16
C ALA A 80 7.04 6.06 -17.14
N ASN A 81 7.12 7.35 -17.43
CA ASN A 81 7.75 8.35 -16.56
C ASN A 81 6.72 9.20 -15.80
N ILE A 82 5.48 9.32 -16.28
CA ILE A 82 4.40 10.05 -15.59
C ILE A 82 3.15 9.17 -15.50
N PHE A 83 2.53 9.20 -14.33
CA PHE A 83 1.36 8.42 -13.96
C PHE A 83 0.25 9.33 -13.42
N SER A 84 -0.98 8.82 -13.47
CA SER A 84 -2.12 9.37 -12.72
C SER A 84 -2.57 8.38 -11.65
N LEU A 85 -2.88 8.89 -10.47
CA LEU A 85 -3.47 8.19 -9.33
C LEU A 85 -4.83 8.83 -9.05
N LYS A 86 -5.92 8.08 -9.27
CA LYS A 86 -7.25 8.42 -8.76
C LYS A 86 -7.54 7.55 -7.54
N ILE A 87 -7.86 8.18 -6.43
CA ILE A 87 -8.23 7.52 -5.18
C ILE A 87 -9.76 7.48 -5.15
N TYR A 88 -10.34 6.36 -4.72
CA TYR A 88 -11.77 6.26 -4.54
C TYR A 88 -12.11 6.39 -3.05
N GLU A 89 -13.20 7.11 -2.77
CA GLU A 89 -13.79 7.22 -1.43
C GLU A 89 -14.65 5.97 -1.18
N ASP A 90 -14.00 4.82 -1.05
CA ASP A 90 -14.61 3.58 -0.60
C ASP A 90 -13.94 2.99 0.66
N ASP A 91 -14.70 2.17 1.38
CA ASP A 91 -14.27 1.51 2.62
C ASP A 91 -13.11 0.52 2.39
N ASN A 92 -12.85 0.14 1.13
CA ASN A 92 -11.81 -0.79 0.72
C ASN A 92 -10.48 -0.11 0.35
N PHE A 93 -10.38 1.22 0.52
CA PHE A 93 -9.17 2.00 0.25
C PHE A 93 -8.68 1.90 -1.21
N ASN A 94 -9.58 1.64 -2.15
CA ASN A 94 -9.19 1.40 -3.54
C ASN A 94 -8.59 2.66 -4.18
N TYR A 95 -7.56 2.42 -5.00
CA TYR A 95 -6.98 3.42 -5.88
C TYR A 95 -6.72 2.80 -7.26
N ARG A 96 -6.77 3.64 -8.30
CA ARG A 96 -6.40 3.26 -9.66
C ARG A 96 -5.27 4.13 -10.15
N ILE A 97 -4.20 3.47 -10.55
CA ILE A 97 -3.07 4.11 -11.23
C ILE A 97 -3.16 3.82 -12.72
N LYS A 98 -2.85 4.81 -13.55
CA LYS A 98 -2.73 4.68 -15.00
C LYS A 98 -1.43 5.33 -15.46
N GLU A 99 -0.71 4.63 -16.33
CA GLU A 99 0.35 5.20 -17.15
C GLU A 99 -0.21 6.36 -17.98
N LEU A 100 0.50 7.49 -18.02
CA LEU A 100 0.18 8.62 -18.88
C LEU A 100 1.27 8.78 -19.94
N VAL A 101 2.48 9.15 -19.51
CA VAL A 101 3.61 9.42 -20.42
C VAL A 101 4.53 8.21 -20.42
N LYS A 102 4.58 7.51 -21.55
CA LYS A 102 5.54 6.43 -21.80
C LYS A 102 6.96 6.97 -21.76
N LYS A 103 7.88 6.16 -21.22
CA LYS A 103 9.29 6.54 -21.06
C LYS A 103 9.99 6.62 -22.41
N GLN A 104 10.70 7.72 -22.65
CA GLN A 104 11.67 7.82 -23.73
C GLN A 104 13.09 7.58 -23.18
N LEU A 105 14.07 7.44 -24.08
CA LEU A 105 15.47 7.34 -23.69
C LEU A 105 15.97 8.68 -23.13
N ASP A 106 16.77 8.62 -22.08
CA ASP A 106 17.51 9.74 -21.49
C ASP A 106 16.65 10.91 -20.94
N GLU A 107 15.46 10.60 -20.41
CA GLU A 107 14.58 11.56 -19.69
C GLU A 107 14.84 11.54 -18.16
N GLN A 108 14.88 12.73 -17.53
CA GLN A 108 14.87 12.91 -16.07
C GLN A 108 13.89 14.01 -15.65
N ILE A 109 12.67 13.58 -15.34
CA ILE A 109 11.55 14.42 -14.92
C ILE A 109 11.64 14.74 -13.43
N GLU A 110 11.85 16.01 -13.08
CA GLU A 110 11.97 16.49 -11.69
C GLU A 110 10.75 17.26 -11.22
N GLY A 111 10.28 18.25 -12.00
CA GLY A 111 9.14 19.10 -11.67
C GLY A 111 7.91 18.73 -12.49
N LEU A 112 6.74 18.80 -11.84
CA LEU A 112 5.42 18.56 -12.42
C LEU A 112 4.45 19.64 -11.92
N VAL A 113 3.65 20.23 -12.82
CA VAL A 113 2.58 21.16 -12.44
C VAL A 113 1.41 21.09 -13.43
N PHE A 114 0.19 21.15 -12.91
CA PHE A 114 -1.05 21.13 -13.69
C PHE A 114 -1.72 22.50 -13.68
N ASP A 115 -2.10 23.02 -14.85
CA ASP A 115 -2.97 24.20 -14.94
C ASP A 115 -4.45 23.77 -14.99
N PRO A 116 -5.25 24.06 -13.93
CA PRO A 116 -6.67 23.71 -13.89
C PRO A 116 -7.51 24.52 -14.89
N THR A 117 -7.04 25.70 -15.31
CA THR A 117 -7.77 26.59 -16.24
C THR A 117 -7.72 26.06 -17.67
N THR A 118 -6.55 25.60 -18.13
CA THR A 118 -6.39 25.00 -19.47
C THR A 118 -6.48 23.48 -19.48
N SER A 119 -6.40 22.82 -18.32
CA SER A 119 -6.28 21.35 -18.18
C SER A 119 -5.02 20.80 -18.87
N VAL A 120 -3.92 21.54 -18.79
CA VAL A 120 -2.62 21.16 -19.34
C VAL A 120 -1.69 20.75 -18.21
N LEU A 121 -1.06 19.59 -18.33
CA LEU A 121 0.03 19.14 -17.46
C LEU A 121 1.36 19.60 -18.05
N TYR A 122 2.23 20.21 -17.24
CA TYR A 122 3.58 20.63 -17.60
C TYR A 122 4.61 19.90 -16.75
N TRP A 123 5.78 19.60 -17.33
CA TRP A 123 6.90 19.03 -16.60
C TRP A 123 8.25 19.47 -17.17
N SER A 124 9.25 19.50 -16.30
CA SER A 124 10.64 19.81 -16.64
C SER A 124 11.48 18.54 -16.78
N ASP A 125 12.19 18.43 -17.90
CA ASP A 125 13.25 17.45 -18.08
C ASP A 125 14.63 18.11 -17.88
N THR A 126 15.40 17.57 -16.93
CA THR A 126 16.72 18.12 -16.59
C THR A 126 17.89 17.60 -17.42
N ILE A 127 17.71 16.50 -18.17
CA ILE A 127 18.74 15.97 -19.09
C ILE A 127 18.53 16.58 -20.48
N LEU A 128 17.30 16.54 -21.00
CA LEU A 128 16.94 17.08 -22.32
C LEU A 128 16.86 18.61 -22.35
N LYS A 129 16.94 19.26 -21.17
CA LYS A 129 16.81 20.72 -20.99
C LYS A 129 15.54 21.27 -21.64
N GLN A 130 14.41 20.65 -21.31
CA GLN A 130 13.13 20.96 -21.92
C GLN A 130 12.07 21.13 -20.84
N ILE A 131 11.06 21.97 -21.15
CA ILE A 131 9.77 21.89 -20.47
C ILE A 131 8.79 21.37 -21.52
N HIS A 132 8.11 20.29 -21.17
CA HIS A 132 7.08 19.64 -21.97
C HIS A 132 5.70 20.01 -21.44
N LYS A 133 4.68 19.78 -22.27
CA LYS A 133 3.28 19.93 -21.88
C LYS A 133 2.41 18.85 -22.52
N TRP A 134 1.26 18.59 -21.92
CA TRP A 134 0.20 17.77 -22.52
C TRP A 134 -1.16 18.34 -22.15
N ASP A 135 -1.93 18.72 -23.17
CA ASP A 135 -3.32 19.11 -23.05
C ASP A 135 -4.22 17.87 -22.82
N LEU A 136 -4.71 17.72 -21.59
CA LEU A 136 -5.56 16.61 -21.16
C LEU A 136 -7.07 16.87 -21.40
N SER A 137 -7.42 17.98 -22.07
CA SER A 137 -8.80 18.29 -22.48
C SER A 137 -9.15 17.75 -23.87
N LYS A 138 -8.16 17.59 -24.75
CA LYS A 138 -8.37 17.23 -26.16
C LYS A 138 -8.66 15.73 -26.34
N LYS A 139 -9.86 15.41 -26.83
CA LYS A 139 -10.29 14.03 -27.17
C LYS A 139 -9.40 13.37 -28.24
N ASP A 140 -8.82 14.15 -29.15
CA ASP A 140 -7.91 13.66 -30.21
C ASP A 140 -6.56 13.15 -29.66
N ASN A 141 -6.28 13.42 -28.38
CA ASN A 141 -5.20 12.82 -27.59
C ASN A 141 -3.82 12.78 -28.28
N LYS A 142 -3.37 13.93 -28.82
CA LYS A 142 -2.09 14.11 -29.53
C LYS A 142 -0.83 13.76 -28.71
N GLY A 143 -0.98 13.46 -27.42
CA GLY A 143 0.10 13.10 -26.52
C GLY A 143 0.93 14.30 -26.05
N PRO A 144 2.05 14.03 -25.36
CA PRO A 144 3.06 15.01 -24.98
C PRO A 144 3.63 15.81 -26.16
N GLU A 145 3.79 17.12 -25.97
CA GLU A 145 4.53 17.99 -26.88
C GLU A 145 5.58 18.82 -26.11
N VAL A 146 6.68 19.19 -26.76
CA VAL A 146 7.68 20.09 -26.18
C VAL A 146 7.10 21.51 -26.15
N TRP A 147 7.09 22.17 -24.99
CA TRP A 147 6.68 23.56 -24.87
C TRP A 147 7.85 24.52 -25.11
N LYS A 148 9.02 24.24 -24.51
CA LYS A 148 10.23 25.06 -24.69
C LYS A 148 11.50 24.23 -24.50
N THR A 149 12.52 24.52 -25.30
CA THR A 149 13.86 23.88 -25.26
C THR A 149 14.90 24.93 -24.93
N PHE A 150 15.81 24.61 -24.01
CA PHE A 150 16.82 25.54 -23.50
C PHE A 150 18.24 25.13 -23.92
N ALA A 151 19.05 26.10 -24.36
CA ALA A 151 20.43 25.85 -24.77
C ALA A 151 21.38 25.61 -23.58
N THR A 152 21.37 26.55 -22.63
CA THR A 152 22.25 26.54 -21.44
C THR A 152 21.50 26.12 -20.19
N GLU A 153 20.31 26.68 -19.95
CA GLU A 153 19.52 26.49 -18.74
C GLU A 153 19.15 25.03 -18.46
N VAL A 154 18.94 24.72 -17.19
CA VAL A 154 18.52 23.41 -16.70
C VAL A 154 17.27 23.59 -15.83
N PRO A 155 16.05 23.52 -16.40
CA PRO A 155 14.81 23.71 -15.64
C PRO A 155 14.61 22.57 -14.64
N ARG A 156 14.40 22.86 -13.34
CA ARG A 156 14.15 21.83 -12.31
C ARG A 156 12.74 21.90 -11.74
N GLY A 157 12.42 22.90 -10.95
CA GLY A 157 11.08 23.13 -10.42
C GLY A 157 10.26 23.91 -11.45
N VAL A 158 8.96 23.59 -11.57
CA VAL A 158 8.01 24.31 -12.43
C VAL A 158 6.77 24.66 -11.62
N SER A 159 6.22 25.86 -11.85
CA SER A 159 4.97 26.32 -11.24
C SER A 159 4.20 27.17 -12.25
N VAL A 160 2.87 27.23 -12.12
CA VAL A 160 1.99 27.96 -13.03
C VAL A 160 1.13 28.96 -12.27
N ASP A 161 1.16 30.22 -12.72
CA ASP A 161 0.14 31.20 -12.40
C ASP A 161 -1.03 31.00 -13.39
N PHE A 162 -2.00 30.18 -12.99
CA PHE A 162 -3.18 29.91 -13.82
C PHE A 162 -4.07 31.15 -14.02
N CYS A 163 -3.96 32.16 -13.15
CA CYS A 163 -4.71 33.42 -13.23
C CYS A 163 -4.09 34.45 -14.19
N ARG A 164 -2.78 34.37 -14.44
CA ARG A 164 -2.06 35.22 -15.43
C ARG A 164 -1.63 34.46 -16.67
N GLN A 165 -1.77 33.12 -16.67
CA GLN A 165 -1.30 32.21 -17.73
C GLN A 165 0.21 32.37 -17.97
N THR A 166 0.97 32.30 -16.87
CA THR A 166 2.43 32.45 -16.82
C THR A 166 3.05 31.23 -16.15
N ILE A 167 4.10 30.67 -16.76
CA ILE A 167 4.87 29.55 -16.20
C ILE A 167 6.17 30.11 -15.62
N TYR A 168 6.52 29.65 -14.43
CA TYR A 168 7.75 29.98 -13.72
C TYR A 168 8.58 28.72 -13.50
N TRP A 169 9.91 28.80 -13.62
CA TRP A 169 10.81 27.68 -13.34
C TRP A 169 12.11 28.11 -12.66
N THR A 170 12.71 27.15 -11.96
CA THR A 170 14.07 27.28 -11.43
C THR A 170 15.07 26.78 -12.46
N ASN A 171 16.07 27.60 -12.78
CA ASN A 171 17.24 27.17 -13.52
C ASN A 171 18.34 26.75 -12.53
N LYS A 172 18.64 25.44 -12.48
CA LYS A 172 19.67 24.87 -11.60
C LYS A 172 21.09 24.89 -12.18
N ASP A 173 21.32 25.57 -13.31
CA ASP A 173 22.67 25.69 -13.90
C ASP A 173 23.67 26.33 -12.91
N ARG A 174 24.91 25.82 -12.92
CA ARG A 174 25.94 26.24 -11.95
C ARG A 174 26.58 27.58 -12.26
N ASN A 175 26.53 28.03 -13.51
CA ASN A 175 27.18 29.26 -13.97
C ASN A 175 26.18 30.43 -14.01
N SER A 176 24.93 30.15 -14.37
CA SER A 176 23.84 31.12 -14.41
C SER A 176 22.57 30.61 -13.72
N PRO A 177 22.60 30.35 -12.38
CA PRO A 177 21.39 29.99 -11.64
C PRO A 177 20.39 31.15 -11.66
N GLY A 178 19.10 30.84 -11.69
CA GLY A 178 18.08 31.88 -11.80
C GLY A 178 16.66 31.37 -11.62
N ILE A 179 15.74 32.32 -11.44
CA ILE A 179 14.30 32.08 -11.56
C ILE A 179 13.85 32.75 -12.85
N GLN A 180 13.20 31.96 -13.70
CA GLN A 180 12.81 32.34 -15.05
C GLN A 180 11.28 32.26 -15.17
N PHE A 181 10.70 33.04 -16.10
CA PHE A 181 9.28 33.00 -16.40
C PHE A 181 8.98 33.31 -17.87
N SER A 182 7.79 32.91 -18.32
CA SER A 182 7.26 33.20 -19.66
C SER A 182 5.75 32.98 -19.68
N GLY A 183 5.01 33.77 -20.45
CA GLY A 183 3.61 33.50 -20.74
C GLY A 183 3.44 32.16 -21.46
N VAL A 184 2.33 31.45 -21.19
CA VAL A 184 2.06 30.11 -21.77
C VAL A 184 2.14 30.08 -23.31
N ASN A 185 1.82 31.21 -23.95
CA ASN A 185 1.84 31.38 -25.41
C ASN A 185 3.01 32.24 -25.93
N GLU A 186 3.98 32.60 -25.09
CA GLU A 186 5.11 33.45 -25.45
C GLU A 186 6.33 32.63 -25.90
N THR A 187 6.99 33.07 -26.98
CA THR A 187 8.19 32.42 -27.51
C THR A 187 9.40 32.69 -26.63
N GLU A 188 9.60 33.95 -26.27
CA GLU A 188 10.69 34.40 -25.39
C GLU A 188 10.41 34.06 -23.92
N HIS A 189 11.46 34.14 -23.10
CA HIS A 189 11.36 34.06 -21.65
C HIS A 189 12.26 35.10 -20.97
N HIS A 190 12.00 35.34 -19.70
CA HIS A 190 12.61 36.42 -18.94
C HIS A 190 13.13 35.93 -17.59
N THR A 191 14.26 36.47 -17.17
CA THR A 191 14.83 36.20 -15.84
C THR A 191 14.21 37.15 -14.82
N LEU A 192 13.55 36.57 -13.80
CA LEU A 192 12.95 37.30 -12.69
C LEU A 192 14.01 37.64 -11.63
N ILE A 193 14.83 36.65 -11.25
CA ILE A 193 15.88 36.78 -10.23
C ILE A 193 17.12 36.03 -10.72
N SER A 194 18.28 36.69 -10.65
CA SER A 194 19.59 36.15 -11.02
C SER A 194 20.67 36.39 -9.96
N ASP A 195 20.42 37.27 -8.99
CA ASP A 195 21.31 37.60 -7.90
C ASP A 195 21.12 36.66 -6.69
N GLY A 196 22.20 36.41 -5.94
CA GLY A 196 22.15 35.74 -4.64
C GLY A 196 21.73 34.25 -4.64
N LEU A 197 21.36 33.68 -5.79
CA LEU A 197 21.00 32.27 -5.97
C LEU A 197 22.23 31.38 -6.20
N LYS A 198 22.15 30.10 -5.82
CA LYS A 198 23.24 29.12 -5.98
C LYS A 198 22.81 27.80 -6.62
N SER A 199 21.70 27.23 -6.19
CA SER A 199 21.04 26.12 -6.86
C SER A 199 19.57 26.11 -6.44
N PRO A 200 18.71 26.85 -7.16
CA PRO A 200 17.28 26.90 -6.87
C PRO A 200 16.61 25.58 -7.27
N LEU A 201 15.75 25.05 -6.40
CA LEU A 201 15.18 23.70 -6.53
C LEU A 201 13.66 23.74 -6.73
N ALA A 202 12.87 23.66 -5.65
CA ALA A 202 11.41 23.79 -5.69
C ALA A 202 10.98 25.24 -5.86
N ILE A 203 9.81 25.44 -6.48
CA ILE A 203 9.20 26.75 -6.70
C ILE A 203 7.68 26.62 -6.68
N VAL A 204 7.00 27.57 -6.02
CA VAL A 204 5.54 27.62 -5.89
C VAL A 204 5.09 29.06 -6.09
N VAL A 205 4.05 29.27 -6.90
CA VAL A 205 3.38 30.55 -7.06
C VAL A 205 2.07 30.55 -6.28
N ASP A 206 1.83 31.58 -5.47
CA ASP A 206 0.50 31.94 -4.99
C ASP A 206 -0.09 33.00 -5.94
N PRO A 207 -1.02 32.63 -6.83
CA PRO A 207 -1.58 33.56 -7.82
C PRO A 207 -2.54 34.59 -7.20
N PHE A 208 -2.98 34.37 -5.95
CA PHE A 208 -3.92 35.23 -5.22
C PHE A 208 -3.21 36.31 -4.41
N GLU A 209 -2.10 35.97 -3.75
CA GLU A 209 -1.23 36.93 -3.06
C GLU A 209 -0.19 37.60 -3.98
N GLU A 210 -0.12 37.19 -5.24
CA GLU A 210 0.85 37.68 -6.24
C GLU A 210 2.31 37.49 -5.78
N LYS A 211 2.60 36.30 -5.22
CA LYS A 211 3.93 35.96 -4.71
C LYS A 211 4.45 34.64 -5.26
N ILE A 212 5.77 34.58 -5.37
CA ILE A 212 6.52 33.39 -5.72
C ILE A 212 7.43 33.00 -4.56
N PHE A 213 7.51 31.71 -4.26
CA PHE A 213 8.31 31.13 -3.20
C PHE A 213 9.25 30.08 -3.79
N TRP A 214 10.48 29.99 -3.31
CA TRP A 214 11.45 29.00 -3.78
C TRP A 214 12.39 28.53 -2.68
N THR A 215 13.00 27.38 -2.92
CA THR A 215 14.09 26.81 -2.11
C THR A 215 15.41 26.99 -2.86
N ASP A 216 16.46 27.51 -2.22
CA ASP A 216 17.82 27.61 -2.79
C ASP A 216 18.83 26.87 -1.91
N TYR A 217 19.63 25.99 -2.52
CA TYR A 217 20.76 25.34 -1.84
C TYR A 217 21.98 26.25 -1.84
N VAL A 218 22.44 26.62 -0.64
CA VAL A 218 23.63 27.44 -0.41
C VAL A 218 24.80 26.55 0.00
N PHE A 219 26.02 26.94 -0.37
CA PHE A 219 27.22 26.20 -0.02
C PHE A 219 27.32 25.90 1.49
N GLY A 220 27.81 24.70 1.82
CA GLY A 220 28.01 24.25 3.20
C GLY A 220 26.74 23.72 3.88
N SER A 221 25.96 22.89 3.17
CA SER A 221 24.75 22.23 3.71
C SER A 221 23.68 23.19 4.26
N SER A 222 23.66 24.45 3.83
CA SER A 222 22.67 25.42 4.28
C SER A 222 21.65 25.70 3.19
N TYR A 223 20.38 25.86 3.56
CA TYR A 223 19.31 26.10 2.59
C TYR A 223 18.53 27.35 2.96
N LYS A 224 18.04 28.02 1.93
CA LYS A 224 17.13 29.15 2.05
C LYS A 224 15.75 28.80 1.55
N ILE A 225 14.73 29.31 2.23
CA ILE A 225 13.40 29.47 1.65
C ILE A 225 13.12 30.97 1.59
N GLU A 226 12.85 31.45 0.38
CA GLU A 226 12.64 32.86 0.08
C GLU A 226 11.32 33.07 -0.66
N SER A 227 10.85 34.32 -0.64
CA SER A 227 9.71 34.77 -1.43
C SER A 227 9.96 36.12 -2.06
N ALA A 228 9.33 36.40 -3.19
CA ALA A 228 9.24 37.72 -3.80
C ALA A 228 7.84 37.94 -4.39
N ASN A 229 7.53 39.16 -4.80
CA ASN A 229 6.40 39.46 -5.66
C ASN A 229 6.60 38.86 -7.07
N LEU A 230 5.54 38.75 -7.88
CA LEU A 230 5.63 38.25 -9.27
C LEU A 230 6.51 39.10 -10.22
N ASP A 231 6.90 40.32 -9.81
CA ASP A 231 7.84 41.21 -10.51
C ASP A 231 9.28 41.13 -9.96
N GLY A 232 9.55 40.25 -9.00
CA GLY A 232 10.84 40.08 -8.34
C GLY A 232 11.10 41.06 -7.20
N SER A 233 10.21 42.04 -6.98
CA SER A 233 10.33 42.99 -5.88
C SER A 233 10.02 42.37 -4.51
N ASN A 234 10.37 43.07 -3.43
CA ASN A 234 10.08 42.67 -2.05
C ASN A 234 10.56 41.24 -1.70
N ARG A 235 11.79 40.90 -2.11
CA ARG A 235 12.46 39.64 -1.75
C ARG A 235 12.65 39.55 -0.22
N VAL A 236 12.17 38.46 0.37
CA VAL A 236 12.24 38.15 1.80
C VAL A 236 12.75 36.72 2.00
N THR A 237 13.71 36.53 2.90
CA THR A 237 14.16 35.21 3.34
C THR A 237 13.37 34.81 4.60
N HIS A 238 12.62 33.70 4.52
CA HIS A 238 11.82 33.15 5.64
C HIS A 238 12.61 32.15 6.48
N ILE A 239 13.49 31.38 5.83
CA ILE A 239 14.33 30.36 6.47
C ILE A 239 15.74 30.49 5.92
N TYR A 240 16.72 30.43 6.81
CA TYR A 240 18.12 30.18 6.47
C TYR A 240 18.75 29.36 7.59
N GLU A 241 18.88 28.05 7.36
CA GLU A 241 19.33 27.09 8.38
C GLU A 241 20.37 26.11 7.79
N PRO A 242 21.39 25.72 8.58
CA PRO A 242 22.30 24.62 8.23
C PRO A 242 21.62 23.26 8.42
N ASP A 243 22.20 22.23 7.80
CA ASP A 243 21.88 20.80 7.95
C ASP A 243 20.44 20.39 7.60
N LYS A 244 19.71 21.27 6.91
CA LYS A 244 18.42 20.99 6.26
C LYS A 244 18.59 20.74 4.77
N HIS A 245 17.61 20.12 4.12
CA HIS A 245 17.53 19.95 2.67
C HIS A 245 16.05 19.97 2.20
N PRO A 246 15.38 21.14 2.20
CA PRO A 246 14.05 21.30 1.59
C PRO A 246 14.09 20.92 0.10
N VAL A 247 13.39 19.84 -0.26
CA VAL A 247 13.25 19.35 -1.66
C VAL A 247 11.88 19.63 -2.26
N GLY A 248 10.84 19.65 -1.42
CA GLY A 248 9.47 19.98 -1.78
C GLY A 248 8.97 21.18 -1.00
N LEU A 249 8.10 21.97 -1.61
CA LEU A 249 7.52 23.19 -1.05
C LEU A 249 6.03 23.24 -1.36
N ALA A 250 5.20 23.63 -0.39
CA ALA A 250 3.77 23.92 -0.54
C ALA A 250 3.40 25.15 0.30
N ILE A 251 2.41 25.92 -0.14
CA ILE A 251 2.01 27.20 0.48
C ILE A 251 0.50 27.20 0.66
N ASP A 252 0.03 27.63 1.85
CA ASP A 252 -1.35 28.02 2.11
C ASP A 252 -1.43 29.52 2.49
N SER A 253 -2.62 30.03 2.80
CA SER A 253 -2.84 31.45 3.16
C SER A 253 -2.15 31.92 4.45
N GLU A 254 -1.66 31.01 5.29
CA GLU A 254 -1.06 31.30 6.59
C GLU A 254 0.31 30.64 6.82
N ASN A 255 0.66 29.59 6.07
CA ASN A 255 1.79 28.71 6.34
C ASN A 255 2.61 28.37 5.09
N ILE A 256 3.91 28.14 5.30
CA ILE A 256 4.84 27.49 4.38
C ILE A 256 5.04 26.07 4.88
N TYR A 257 4.87 25.07 4.02
CA TYR A 257 5.24 23.69 4.31
C TYR A 257 6.43 23.32 3.42
N PHE A 258 7.45 22.70 4.01
CA PHE A 258 8.54 22.13 3.24
C PHE A 258 8.85 20.71 3.70
N ALA A 259 9.27 19.88 2.75
CA ALA A 259 9.67 18.51 2.97
C ALA A 259 11.20 18.44 3.02
N ASP A 260 11.74 18.08 4.18
CA ASP A 260 13.18 18.03 4.44
C ASP A 260 13.74 16.63 4.16
N ALA A 261 14.61 16.52 3.16
CA ALA A 261 15.23 15.25 2.76
C ALA A 261 16.36 14.79 3.70
N MET A 262 16.89 15.66 4.57
CA MET A 262 17.92 15.30 5.55
C MET A 262 17.28 14.57 6.75
N ASP A 263 16.43 15.25 7.52
CA ASP A 263 15.80 14.65 8.72
C ASP A 263 14.55 13.82 8.41
N LYS A 264 14.07 13.83 7.16
CA LYS A 264 12.88 13.09 6.68
C LYS A 264 11.60 13.53 7.39
N GLU A 265 11.44 14.84 7.50
CA GLU A 265 10.32 15.49 8.19
C GLU A 265 9.59 16.46 7.28
N ILE A 266 8.31 16.70 7.57
CA ILE A 266 7.56 17.82 7.02
C ILE A 266 7.48 18.90 8.10
N ILE A 267 7.88 20.11 7.73
CA ILE A 267 7.96 21.27 8.62
C ILE A 267 7.00 22.34 8.13
N GLN A 268 6.10 22.77 9.02
CA GLN A 268 5.23 23.92 8.86
C GLN A 268 5.92 25.16 9.46
N VAL A 269 5.84 26.30 8.76
CA VAL A 269 6.28 27.61 9.25
C VAL A 269 5.18 28.62 9.04
N ASN A 270 4.72 29.28 10.11
CA ASN A 270 3.70 30.31 10.00
C ASN A 270 4.28 31.59 9.36
N ARG A 271 3.61 32.09 8.31
CA ARG A 271 4.05 33.21 7.46
C ARG A 271 4.02 34.58 8.15
N LYS A 272 3.36 34.69 9.31
CA LYS A 272 3.20 35.94 10.09
C LYS A 272 4.08 35.95 11.34
N THR A 273 4.16 34.83 12.06
CA THR A 273 4.91 34.72 13.32
C THR A 273 6.32 34.13 13.16
N ASN A 274 6.62 33.49 12.01
CA ASN A 274 7.79 32.64 11.78
C ASN A 274 7.92 31.46 12.76
N GLU A 275 6.84 31.11 13.47
CA GLU A 275 6.79 29.92 14.32
C GLU A 275 6.91 28.65 13.48
N LYS A 276 7.79 27.73 13.91
CA LYS A 276 8.08 26.48 13.20
C LYS A 276 7.56 25.28 13.97
N LYS A 277 6.96 24.32 13.26
CA LYS A 277 6.42 23.09 13.82
C LYS A 277 6.75 21.92 12.89
N VAL A 278 7.35 20.85 13.43
CA VAL A 278 7.40 19.56 12.74
C VAL A 278 5.99 18.97 12.79
N VAL A 279 5.40 18.72 11.62
CA VAL A 279 4.01 18.27 11.49
C VAL A 279 3.88 16.81 11.12
N ALA A 280 4.85 16.25 10.39
CA ALA A 280 4.93 14.81 10.12
C ALA A 280 6.38 14.33 10.09
N LYS A 281 6.61 13.07 10.46
CA LYS A 281 7.88 12.36 10.30
C LYS A 281 7.67 11.20 9.33
N LEU A 282 8.55 11.05 8.35
CA LEU A 282 8.36 10.12 7.24
C LEU A 282 8.99 8.73 7.49
N GLY A 283 9.82 8.61 8.53
CA GLY A 283 10.46 7.35 8.94
C GLY A 283 11.74 7.08 8.16
N SER A 284 11.85 5.91 7.53
CA SER A 284 12.97 5.55 6.64
C SER A 284 12.95 6.31 5.31
N HIS A 285 11.77 6.70 4.83
CA HIS A 285 11.54 7.19 3.48
C HIS A 285 12.01 8.64 3.28
N VAL A 286 12.71 8.90 2.19
CA VAL A 286 13.20 10.24 1.82
C VAL A 286 12.09 11.00 1.07
N PRO A 287 11.66 12.18 1.54
CA PRO A 287 10.70 13.00 0.77
C PRO A 287 11.30 13.45 -0.57
N ARG A 288 10.40 13.69 -1.53
CA ARG A 288 10.73 14.10 -2.89
C ARG A 288 9.90 15.30 -3.36
N GLY A 289 8.64 15.37 -2.94
CA GLY A 289 7.71 16.45 -3.23
C GLY A 289 6.55 16.49 -2.24
N ILE A 290 5.82 17.61 -2.22
CA ILE A 290 4.67 17.86 -1.36
C ILE A 290 3.65 18.71 -2.12
N ILE A 291 2.37 18.38 -1.97
CA ILE A 291 1.23 19.14 -2.48
C ILE A 291 0.17 19.32 -1.40
N ILE A 292 -0.66 20.36 -1.56
CA ILE A 292 -1.79 20.68 -0.70
C ILE A 292 -3.05 20.90 -1.54
N LYS A 293 -4.19 20.38 -1.06
CA LYS A 293 -5.54 20.66 -1.58
C LYS A 293 -6.01 22.01 -1.03
N ASN A 294 -5.57 23.08 -1.67
CA ASN A 294 -5.90 24.45 -1.28
C ASN A 294 -7.38 24.81 -1.48
N ASN A 295 -8.17 23.94 -2.15
CA ASN A 295 -9.61 24.13 -2.40
C ASN A 295 -9.87 25.52 -2.99
N PHE A 296 -8.98 25.99 -3.86
CA PHE A 296 -8.88 27.42 -4.20
C PHE A 296 -10.11 27.92 -4.96
N ALA A 297 -10.86 27.00 -5.58
CA ALA A 297 -12.19 27.23 -6.14
C ALA A 297 -13.23 27.71 -5.11
N GLN A 298 -12.97 27.64 -3.80
CA GLN A 298 -13.87 28.11 -2.73
C GLN A 298 -13.57 29.54 -2.25
N ARG A 299 -12.55 30.23 -2.80
CA ARG A 299 -12.26 31.63 -2.42
C ARG A 299 -13.29 32.60 -3.03
N ASP A 300 -13.78 33.54 -2.21
CA ASP A 300 -14.79 34.54 -2.58
C ASP A 300 -14.20 35.91 -2.97
N HIS A 301 -13.01 36.27 -2.44
CA HIS A 301 -12.34 37.54 -2.72
C HIS A 301 -10.99 37.28 -3.41
N VAL A 302 -10.85 37.71 -4.66
CA VAL A 302 -9.63 37.56 -5.46
C VAL A 302 -9.43 38.74 -6.42
N THR A 303 -8.27 38.84 -7.07
CA THR A 303 -8.00 39.89 -8.05
C THR A 303 -8.80 39.67 -9.35
N PRO A 304 -9.15 40.73 -10.11
CA PRO A 304 -10.00 40.59 -11.32
C PRO A 304 -9.46 39.66 -12.41
N LYS A 305 -8.14 39.51 -12.53
CA LYS A 305 -7.52 38.53 -13.44
C LYS A 305 -7.84 37.09 -12.99
N CYS A 306 -7.86 36.86 -11.68
CA CYS A 306 -8.04 35.56 -11.07
C CYS A 306 -9.52 35.16 -10.96
N GLU A 307 -10.46 36.12 -10.86
CA GLU A 307 -11.91 35.87 -10.94
C GLU A 307 -12.29 35.07 -12.19
N ARG A 308 -11.73 35.43 -13.35
CA ARG A 308 -12.00 34.75 -14.62
C ARG A 308 -11.52 33.30 -14.62
N ALA A 309 -10.32 33.05 -14.11
CA ALA A 309 -9.76 31.70 -14.02
C ALA A 309 -10.57 30.84 -13.02
N LEU A 310 -10.89 31.39 -11.83
CA LEU A 310 -11.76 30.73 -10.86
C LEU A 310 -13.13 30.38 -11.43
N LYS A 311 -13.74 31.26 -12.23
CA LYS A 311 -15.02 30.97 -12.89
C LYS A 311 -14.92 29.74 -13.79
N ILE A 312 -13.89 29.66 -14.63
CA ILE A 312 -13.65 28.51 -15.52
C ILE A 312 -13.45 27.22 -14.71
N VAL A 313 -12.66 27.27 -13.63
CA VAL A 313 -12.43 26.09 -12.77
C VAL A 313 -13.69 25.67 -12.01
N LYS A 314 -14.48 26.62 -11.49
CA LYS A 314 -15.80 26.38 -10.86
C LYS A 314 -16.77 25.71 -11.84
N GLU A 315 -16.84 26.19 -13.09
CA GLU A 315 -17.66 25.60 -14.15
C GLU A 315 -17.22 24.18 -14.50
N LYS A 316 -15.91 23.93 -14.64
CA LYS A 316 -15.37 22.58 -14.86
C LYS A 316 -15.67 21.61 -13.69
N ILE A 317 -15.52 22.04 -12.44
CA ILE A 317 -15.86 21.22 -11.26
C ILE A 317 -17.35 20.88 -11.26
N ALA A 318 -18.22 21.83 -11.64
CA ALA A 318 -19.65 21.57 -11.74
C ALA A 318 -19.99 20.58 -12.88
N GLN A 319 -19.30 20.67 -14.02
CA GLN A 319 -19.43 19.74 -15.15
C GLN A 319 -18.93 18.34 -14.79
N GLU A 320 -17.74 18.20 -14.22
CA GLU A 320 -17.19 16.90 -13.77
C GLU A 320 -18.10 16.27 -12.69
N LYS A 321 -18.69 17.07 -11.78
CA LYS A 321 -19.70 16.57 -10.83
C LYS A 321 -20.98 16.11 -11.52
N LEU A 322 -21.43 16.79 -12.57
CA LEU A 322 -22.61 16.38 -13.35
C LEU A 322 -22.32 15.10 -14.14
N GLU A 323 -21.19 15.00 -14.85
CA GLU A 323 -20.79 13.80 -15.59
C GLU A 323 -20.63 12.59 -14.66
N ASN A 324 -19.98 12.76 -13.50
CA ASN A 324 -19.88 11.68 -12.51
C ASN A 324 -21.24 11.34 -11.87
N ALA A 325 -22.17 12.30 -11.73
CA ALA A 325 -23.52 12.04 -11.25
C ALA A 325 -24.40 11.34 -12.32
N GLU A 326 -24.20 11.62 -13.61
CA GLU A 326 -24.84 10.89 -14.71
C GLU A 326 -24.28 9.46 -14.80
N ILE A 327 -22.97 9.27 -14.61
CA ILE A 327 -22.35 7.93 -14.47
C ILE A 327 -22.89 7.20 -13.22
N LEU A 328 -23.16 7.92 -12.12
CA LEU A 328 -23.81 7.36 -10.92
C LEU A 328 -25.32 7.10 -11.13
N SER A 329 -25.94 7.70 -12.15
CA SER A 329 -27.36 7.53 -12.46
C SER A 329 -27.69 6.21 -13.14
N ASP A 330 -26.68 5.50 -13.64
CA ASP A 330 -26.84 4.16 -14.22
C ASP A 330 -27.09 3.14 -13.09
N TYR A 331 -28.36 3.06 -12.66
CA TYR A 331 -28.82 2.09 -11.67
C TYR A 331 -28.52 0.65 -12.13
N CYS A 332 -28.44 0.42 -13.44
CA CYS A 332 -28.12 -0.87 -14.04
C CYS A 332 -26.78 -0.81 -14.78
N LEU A 333 -25.73 -1.36 -14.17
CA LEU A 333 -24.38 -1.38 -14.74
C LEU A 333 -24.30 -2.27 -15.99
N ASN A 334 -23.19 -2.17 -16.72
CA ASN A 334 -22.88 -3.04 -17.89
C ASN A 334 -24.00 -3.06 -18.94
N ASN A 335 -24.64 -1.92 -19.22
CA ASN A 335 -25.77 -1.78 -20.15
C ASN A 335 -27.01 -2.61 -19.74
N GLY A 336 -27.20 -2.86 -18.44
CA GLY A 336 -28.45 -3.37 -17.90
C GLY A 336 -29.61 -2.41 -18.18
N LYS A 337 -30.79 -2.95 -18.49
CA LYS A 337 -31.97 -2.15 -18.79
C LYS A 337 -32.79 -1.94 -17.52
N GLU A 338 -33.05 -0.69 -17.17
CA GLU A 338 -33.89 -0.37 -16.02
C GLU A 338 -35.38 -0.69 -16.31
N LEU A 339 -35.97 -1.45 -15.39
CA LEU A 339 -37.40 -1.75 -15.30
C LEU A 339 -37.95 -1.04 -14.06
N ASN A 340 -38.92 -0.15 -14.27
CA ASN A 340 -39.66 0.48 -13.19
C ASN A 340 -40.94 -0.32 -12.93
N ASP A 341 -41.03 -0.95 -11.76
CA ASP A 341 -42.20 -1.72 -11.34
C ASP A 341 -42.70 -1.21 -9.98
N GLU A 342 -43.88 -0.57 -9.98
CA GLU A 342 -44.58 0.00 -8.81
C GLU A 342 -43.71 0.80 -7.80
N GLY A 343 -42.67 1.49 -8.30
CA GLY A 343 -41.77 2.32 -7.48
C GLY A 343 -40.47 1.63 -7.03
N ASN A 344 -40.31 0.34 -7.30
CA ASN A 344 -39.03 -0.37 -7.17
C ASN A 344 -38.31 -0.42 -8.52
N LYS A 345 -37.07 0.07 -8.54
CA LYS A 345 -36.16 -0.03 -9.68
C LYS A 345 -35.54 -1.43 -9.72
N ARG A 346 -35.64 -2.13 -10.85
CA ARG A 346 -35.03 -3.44 -11.09
C ARG A 346 -34.25 -3.44 -12.41
N CYS A 347 -33.16 -4.20 -12.49
CA CYS A 347 -32.39 -4.34 -13.71
C CYS A 347 -32.70 -5.63 -14.47
N GLU A 348 -32.86 -5.51 -15.78
CA GLU A 348 -32.83 -6.60 -16.76
C GLU A 348 -31.41 -6.68 -17.34
N CYS A 349 -30.67 -7.73 -16.98
CA CYS A 349 -29.25 -7.83 -17.32
C CYS A 349 -29.01 -8.43 -18.72
N PRO A 350 -28.05 -7.91 -19.50
CA PRO A 350 -27.64 -8.52 -20.75
C PRO A 350 -26.93 -9.87 -20.51
N LEU A 351 -26.84 -10.67 -21.57
CA LEU A 351 -26.20 -11.99 -21.53
C LEU A 351 -24.76 -11.88 -21.03
N GLY A 352 -24.37 -12.81 -20.15
CA GLY A 352 -23.07 -12.82 -19.49
C GLY A 352 -22.97 -11.97 -18.21
N PHE A 353 -24.03 -11.23 -17.84
CA PHE A 353 -24.08 -10.44 -16.61
C PHE A 353 -25.25 -10.84 -15.69
N SER A 354 -25.05 -10.68 -14.39
CA SER A 354 -25.99 -11.01 -13.32
C SER A 354 -25.80 -10.06 -12.13
N GLY A 355 -26.60 -10.25 -11.08
CA GLY A 355 -26.67 -9.35 -9.92
C GLY A 355 -27.88 -8.42 -9.96
N THR A 356 -28.08 -7.65 -8.89
CA THR A 356 -29.27 -6.77 -8.75
C THR A 356 -29.19 -5.53 -9.64
N ARG A 357 -27.97 -5.11 -9.97
CA ARG A 357 -27.58 -3.98 -10.81
C ARG A 357 -26.70 -4.42 -11.99
N CYS A 358 -26.73 -5.72 -12.36
CA CYS A 358 -25.91 -6.30 -13.44
C CYS A 358 -24.38 -6.16 -13.23
N GLU A 359 -23.96 -6.08 -11.97
CA GLU A 359 -22.60 -5.86 -11.52
C GLU A 359 -21.67 -7.09 -11.68
N VAL A 360 -22.23 -8.29 -11.74
CA VAL A 360 -21.48 -9.55 -11.79
C VAL A 360 -21.32 -10.03 -13.23
N ASN A 361 -20.09 -10.01 -13.77
CA ASN A 361 -19.78 -10.73 -15.00
C ASN A 361 -19.65 -12.24 -14.69
N ILE A 362 -20.53 -13.06 -15.27
CA ILE A 362 -20.68 -14.49 -14.95
C ILE A 362 -19.46 -15.29 -15.44
N CYS A 363 -18.84 -14.88 -16.55
CA CYS A 363 -17.70 -15.58 -17.17
C CYS A 363 -16.33 -15.21 -16.59
N LYS A 364 -16.21 -14.10 -15.85
CA LYS A 364 -14.95 -13.65 -15.28
C LYS A 364 -14.42 -14.66 -14.27
N ASN A 365 -13.26 -15.26 -14.58
CA ASN A 365 -12.64 -16.34 -13.80
C ASN A 365 -13.54 -17.57 -13.60
N PHE A 366 -14.51 -17.78 -14.50
CA PHE A 366 -15.41 -18.94 -14.42
C PHE A 366 -14.66 -20.22 -14.79
N CYS A 367 -14.06 -20.27 -15.98
CA CYS A 367 -13.21 -21.38 -16.41
C CYS A 367 -11.83 -21.27 -15.73
N VAL A 368 -11.46 -22.27 -14.91
CA VAL A 368 -10.28 -22.19 -14.03
C VAL A 368 -9.00 -22.77 -14.64
N ASN A 369 -9.12 -23.72 -15.57
CA ASN A 369 -7.99 -24.29 -16.32
C ASN A 369 -8.29 -24.20 -17.84
N GLY A 370 -8.23 -22.97 -18.35
CA GLY A 370 -8.50 -22.64 -19.76
C GLY A 370 -9.95 -22.88 -20.20
N GLY A 371 -10.16 -22.96 -21.51
CA GLY A 371 -11.47 -23.06 -22.14
C GLY A 371 -12.24 -21.75 -22.36
N THR A 372 -13.30 -21.84 -23.14
CA THR A 372 -14.17 -20.72 -23.58
C THR A 372 -15.46 -20.72 -22.76
N CYS A 373 -15.71 -19.66 -22.02
CA CYS A 373 -16.95 -19.50 -21.27
C CYS A 373 -18.14 -19.17 -22.18
N VAL A 374 -19.21 -19.95 -22.10
CA VAL A 374 -20.51 -19.68 -22.72
C VAL A 374 -21.57 -19.42 -21.66
N SER A 375 -22.39 -18.38 -21.86
CA SER A 375 -23.43 -17.94 -20.92
C SER A 375 -24.84 -18.17 -21.45
N PHE A 376 -25.74 -18.67 -20.61
CA PHE A 376 -27.12 -19.00 -20.98
C PHE A 376 -28.14 -17.95 -20.46
N LYS A 377 -29.33 -17.90 -21.07
CA LYS A 377 -30.41 -16.92 -20.75
C LYS A 377 -30.95 -16.99 -19.31
N ASN A 378 -30.74 -18.11 -18.63
CA ASN A 378 -31.11 -18.34 -17.23
C ASN A 378 -30.05 -17.82 -16.23
N GLY A 379 -28.93 -17.27 -16.69
CA GLY A 379 -27.83 -16.81 -15.85
C GLY A 379 -26.83 -17.89 -15.43
N SER A 380 -26.90 -19.11 -15.97
CA SER A 380 -25.83 -20.10 -15.81
C SER A 380 -24.74 -19.91 -16.87
N ALA A 381 -23.53 -20.37 -16.58
CA ALA A 381 -22.42 -20.45 -17.53
C ALA A 381 -21.82 -21.87 -17.54
N HIS A 382 -21.12 -22.21 -18.62
CA HIS A 382 -20.40 -23.46 -18.82
C HIS A 382 -19.10 -23.17 -19.59
N CYS A 383 -18.11 -24.04 -19.50
CA CYS A 383 -16.82 -23.90 -20.19
C CYS A 383 -16.69 -24.95 -21.30
N GLU A 384 -16.68 -24.48 -22.55
CA GLU A 384 -16.40 -25.31 -23.73
C GLU A 384 -14.89 -25.38 -23.99
N ASN A 385 -14.42 -26.48 -24.57
CA ASN A 385 -13.02 -26.65 -25.01
C ASN A 385 -11.98 -26.40 -23.89
N CYS A 386 -12.16 -27.01 -22.72
CA CYS A 386 -11.18 -27.00 -21.63
C CYS A 386 -9.76 -27.37 -22.11
N ASP A 387 -8.73 -26.87 -21.41
CA ASP A 387 -7.35 -27.25 -21.72
C ASP A 387 -7.15 -28.77 -21.55
N LEU A 388 -6.25 -29.34 -22.35
CA LEU A 388 -5.97 -30.79 -22.37
C LEU A 388 -5.71 -31.33 -20.96
N GLY A 389 -6.51 -32.31 -20.55
CA GLY A 389 -6.45 -32.91 -19.22
C GLY A 389 -7.40 -32.34 -18.17
N PHE A 390 -8.23 -31.36 -18.52
CA PHE A 390 -9.24 -30.80 -17.63
C PHE A 390 -10.67 -30.98 -18.15
N LYS A 391 -11.62 -31.13 -17.23
CA LYS A 391 -13.07 -31.21 -17.51
C LYS A 391 -13.91 -30.65 -16.36
N GLY A 392 -15.23 -30.77 -16.48
CA GLY A 392 -16.19 -30.20 -15.52
C GLY A 392 -16.74 -28.87 -16.03
N ASP A 393 -17.82 -28.37 -15.41
CA ASP A 393 -18.53 -27.17 -15.88
C ASP A 393 -17.66 -25.91 -15.89
N ARG A 394 -16.55 -25.92 -15.14
CA ARG A 394 -15.58 -24.84 -14.99
C ARG A 394 -14.16 -25.25 -15.41
N CYS A 395 -13.98 -26.40 -16.06
CA CYS A 395 -12.66 -27.03 -16.29
C CYS A 395 -11.89 -27.30 -14.97
N GLU A 396 -12.60 -27.52 -13.86
CA GLU A 396 -12.05 -27.67 -12.51
C GLU A 396 -11.55 -29.06 -12.16
N ILE A 397 -11.96 -30.07 -12.94
CA ILE A 397 -11.64 -31.49 -12.72
C ILE A 397 -10.43 -31.84 -13.58
N ASP A 398 -9.25 -31.82 -12.95
CA ASP A 398 -8.05 -32.48 -13.47
C ASP A 398 -8.35 -33.99 -13.64
N ILE A 399 -8.24 -34.46 -14.89
CA ILE A 399 -8.55 -35.82 -15.31
C ILE A 399 -7.54 -36.83 -14.75
N CYS A 400 -6.27 -36.42 -14.61
CA CYS A 400 -5.15 -37.26 -14.16
C CYS A 400 -4.99 -37.29 -12.63
N LYS A 401 -5.47 -36.28 -11.91
CA LYS A 401 -5.37 -36.17 -10.45
C LYS A 401 -5.89 -37.42 -9.74
N ASN A 402 -5.00 -38.06 -8.98
CA ASN A 402 -5.25 -39.31 -8.26
C ASN A 402 -5.70 -40.49 -9.15
N LYS A 403 -5.56 -40.44 -10.49
CA LYS A 403 -5.81 -41.61 -11.34
C LYS A 403 -4.70 -42.61 -11.19
N CYS A 404 -3.48 -42.25 -11.57
CA CYS A 404 -2.32 -43.10 -11.41
C CYS A 404 -1.86 -43.08 -9.96
N LEU A 405 -1.73 -44.27 -9.37
CA LEU A 405 -1.31 -44.49 -7.99
C LEU A 405 0.18 -44.87 -7.96
N ASN A 406 0.73 -44.95 -6.74
CA ASN A 406 2.06 -45.53 -6.48
C ASN A 406 3.23 -44.96 -7.31
N GLY A 407 3.12 -43.72 -7.79
CA GLY A 407 4.16 -43.04 -8.59
C GLY A 407 4.07 -43.25 -10.10
N GLY A 408 2.99 -43.84 -10.61
CA GLY A 408 2.73 -43.91 -12.05
C GLY A 408 2.53 -42.54 -12.70
N VAL A 409 3.04 -42.37 -13.91
CA VAL A 409 2.87 -41.16 -14.74
C VAL A 409 1.54 -41.25 -15.48
N CYS A 410 0.79 -40.14 -15.55
CA CYS A 410 -0.47 -40.08 -16.28
C CYS A 410 -0.26 -39.40 -17.64
N ASP A 411 -0.51 -40.13 -18.71
CA ASP A 411 -0.49 -39.64 -20.08
C ASP A 411 -1.91 -39.63 -20.66
N LEU A 412 -2.26 -38.66 -21.49
CA LEU A 412 -3.58 -38.56 -22.12
C LEU A 412 -3.51 -39.05 -23.56
N ARG A 413 -4.38 -39.99 -23.93
CA ARG A 413 -4.62 -40.38 -25.33
C ARG A 413 -6.11 -40.29 -25.60
N ASP A 414 -6.49 -39.50 -26.60
CA ASP A 414 -7.90 -39.21 -26.96
C ASP A 414 -8.77 -38.87 -25.73
N ASP A 415 -8.30 -37.90 -24.92
CA ASP A 415 -8.85 -37.45 -23.63
C ASP A 415 -9.05 -38.53 -22.53
N ASN A 416 -8.55 -39.75 -22.74
CA ASN A 416 -8.54 -40.81 -21.75
C ASN A 416 -7.20 -40.87 -21.01
N PRO A 417 -7.19 -40.85 -19.65
CA PRO A 417 -5.97 -40.98 -18.87
C PRO A 417 -5.48 -42.42 -18.86
N ILE A 418 -4.24 -42.62 -19.29
CA ILE A 418 -3.54 -43.91 -19.29
C ILE A 418 -2.36 -43.80 -18.31
N CYS A 419 -2.18 -44.81 -17.47
CA CYS A 419 -1.15 -44.81 -16.44
C CYS A 419 0.09 -45.62 -16.84
N SER A 420 1.21 -44.91 -16.99
CA SER A 420 2.55 -45.46 -17.19
C SER A 420 3.17 -45.80 -15.82
N CYS A 421 3.09 -47.07 -15.41
CA CYS A 421 3.45 -47.50 -14.06
C CYS A 421 4.97 -47.64 -13.84
N SER A 422 5.45 -47.26 -12.66
CA SER A 422 6.82 -47.57 -12.22
C SER A 422 7.03 -49.09 -12.08
N LEU A 423 8.28 -49.57 -12.26
CA LEU A 423 8.65 -50.99 -12.26
C LEU A 423 8.05 -51.85 -11.12
N GLY A 424 7.80 -51.26 -9.94
CA GLY A 424 7.20 -51.98 -8.80
C GLY A 424 5.68 -52.18 -8.84
N TYR A 425 4.97 -51.67 -9.84
CA TYR A 425 3.50 -51.62 -9.87
C TYR A 425 2.90 -51.90 -11.27
N TYR A 426 1.61 -52.24 -11.32
CA TYR A 426 0.83 -52.55 -12.52
C TYR A 426 -0.68 -52.38 -12.31
N GLY A 427 -1.47 -52.66 -13.35
CA GLY A 427 -2.92 -52.39 -13.42
C GLY A 427 -3.21 -51.02 -14.03
N ASP A 428 -4.45 -50.80 -14.47
CA ASP A 428 -4.89 -49.60 -15.21
C ASP A 428 -4.58 -48.27 -14.47
N ARG A 429 -4.42 -48.33 -13.15
CA ARG A 429 -4.13 -47.19 -12.28
C ARG A 429 -2.86 -47.40 -11.45
N CYS A 430 -2.02 -48.36 -11.80
CA CYS A 430 -0.83 -48.75 -11.03
C CYS A 430 -1.14 -49.16 -9.58
N GLU A 431 -2.37 -49.62 -9.34
CA GLU A 431 -2.88 -49.95 -8.01
C GLU A 431 -2.34 -51.29 -7.46
N GLN A 432 -1.89 -52.18 -8.35
CA GLN A 432 -1.42 -53.51 -8.01
C GLN A 432 0.10 -53.50 -7.87
N LYS A 433 0.61 -54.14 -6.81
CA LYS A 433 2.05 -54.22 -6.54
C LYS A 433 2.64 -55.45 -7.22
N ARG A 434 3.66 -55.25 -8.06
CA ARG A 434 4.41 -56.35 -8.66
C ARG A 434 5.15 -57.15 -7.59
N THR A 435 5.20 -58.46 -7.76
CA THR A 435 6.04 -59.33 -6.92
C THR A 435 7.51 -59.13 -7.27
N LYS A 436 8.42 -59.63 -6.40
CA LYS A 436 9.85 -59.61 -6.70
C LYS A 436 10.19 -60.37 -8.01
N TRP A 437 9.39 -61.38 -8.36
CA TRP A 437 9.58 -62.15 -9.59
C TRP A 437 9.17 -61.37 -10.85
N ASP A 438 8.07 -60.63 -10.80
CA ASP A 438 7.60 -59.84 -11.96
C ASP A 438 8.59 -58.72 -12.33
N ILE A 439 9.26 -58.12 -11.34
CA ILE A 439 10.28 -57.09 -11.56
C ILE A 439 11.53 -57.68 -12.24
N VAL A 440 11.99 -58.83 -11.74
CA VAL A 440 13.11 -59.60 -12.31
C VAL A 440 12.82 -60.01 -13.76
N CYS A 441 11.58 -60.44 -14.04
CA CYS A 441 11.12 -60.74 -15.39
C CYS A 441 11.18 -59.52 -16.34
N ILE A 442 10.86 -58.32 -15.87
CA ILE A 442 10.86 -57.12 -16.73
C ILE A 442 12.29 -56.68 -17.03
N GLU A 443 13.20 -56.65 -16.04
CA GLU A 443 14.58 -56.21 -16.26
C GLU A 443 15.43 -57.19 -17.10
N LEU A 444 15.20 -58.50 -17.01
CA LEU A 444 16.03 -59.51 -17.68
C LEU A 444 15.53 -59.95 -19.06
N CYS A 445 14.28 -59.64 -19.42
CA CYS A 445 13.61 -60.19 -20.60
C CYS A 445 13.11 -59.13 -21.59
N GLN A 446 13.59 -57.88 -21.49
CA GLN A 446 13.17 -56.77 -22.34
C GLN A 446 13.96 -56.60 -23.65
N ASP A 447 15.14 -57.22 -23.79
CA ASP A 447 15.97 -57.12 -25.00
C ASP A 447 15.67 -58.22 -26.04
N SER A 448 15.73 -57.85 -27.33
CA SER A 448 15.44 -58.75 -28.46
C SER A 448 16.59 -59.69 -28.83
N GLU A 449 17.79 -59.50 -28.28
CA GLU A 449 18.96 -60.38 -28.48
C GLU A 449 19.29 -61.12 -27.18
N MET A 450 18.36 -61.96 -26.74
CA MET A 450 18.44 -62.64 -25.45
C MET A 450 19.26 -63.94 -25.52
N ASP A 451 20.27 -64.02 -24.65
CA ASP A 451 21.22 -65.13 -24.54
C ASP A 451 20.51 -66.49 -24.31
N ASP A 452 21.05 -67.57 -24.89
CA ASP A 452 20.39 -68.89 -24.90
C ASP A 452 20.16 -69.45 -23.48
N GLU A 453 20.98 -69.05 -22.50
CA GLU A 453 20.85 -69.45 -21.10
C GLU A 453 19.72 -68.71 -20.34
N LEU A 454 19.26 -67.53 -20.79
CA LEU A 454 18.18 -66.76 -20.14
C LEU A 454 16.77 -67.14 -20.62
N LYS A 455 16.64 -67.71 -21.82
CA LYS A 455 15.36 -68.16 -22.40
C LYS A 455 14.44 -68.94 -21.43
N PRO A 456 14.89 -69.93 -20.65
CA PRO A 456 14.01 -70.67 -19.73
C PRO A 456 13.55 -69.86 -18.51
N ILE A 457 14.24 -68.77 -18.15
CA ILE A 457 13.82 -67.86 -17.08
C ILE A 457 12.66 -66.99 -17.59
N CYS A 458 12.83 -66.42 -18.78
CA CYS A 458 11.82 -65.55 -19.39
C CYS A 458 10.55 -66.31 -19.83
N GLN A 459 10.65 -67.58 -20.21
CA GLN A 459 9.49 -68.46 -20.42
C GLN A 459 8.66 -68.74 -19.16
N ARG A 460 9.21 -68.54 -17.96
CA ARG A 460 8.48 -68.70 -16.68
C ARG A 460 7.78 -67.42 -16.22
N CYS A 461 7.99 -66.30 -16.91
CA CYS A 461 7.28 -65.06 -16.65
C CYS A 461 5.83 -65.19 -17.14
N SER A 462 4.86 -64.92 -16.27
CA SER A 462 3.45 -64.86 -16.66
C SER A 462 3.18 -63.57 -17.44
N VAL A 463 3.45 -63.60 -18.75
CA VAL A 463 3.26 -62.46 -19.65
C VAL A 463 1.77 -62.23 -19.91
N SER A 464 1.19 -61.23 -19.23
CA SER A 464 -0.08 -60.61 -19.66
C SER A 464 0.11 -59.18 -20.19
N ASP A 465 1.09 -58.43 -19.67
CA ASP A 465 1.22 -57.00 -19.96
C ASP A 465 2.69 -56.56 -20.15
N MET A 466 3.31 -57.01 -21.25
CA MET A 466 4.54 -56.42 -21.77
C MET A 466 4.33 -55.91 -23.20
N SER A 467 3.45 -54.92 -23.34
CA SER A 467 3.15 -54.23 -24.60
C SER A 467 3.31 -52.71 -24.49
N THR A 468 4.55 -52.24 -24.43
CA THR A 468 4.91 -50.89 -24.91
C THR A 468 5.81 -51.05 -26.12
N SER A 469 5.17 -51.01 -27.28
CA SER A 469 5.76 -51.22 -28.61
C SER A 469 6.79 -50.17 -29.01
N ILE A 470 7.91 -50.63 -29.59
CA ILE A 470 8.61 -49.93 -30.68
C ILE A 470 8.56 -50.88 -31.89
N PRO A 471 8.23 -50.42 -33.12
CA PRO A 471 7.79 -51.31 -34.19
C PRO A 471 8.92 -51.74 -35.14
N THR A 472 8.93 -53.01 -35.57
CA THR A 472 9.20 -53.40 -36.98
C THR A 472 8.75 -54.83 -37.33
N HIS A 473 7.87 -54.92 -38.33
CA HIS A 473 7.76 -55.97 -39.37
C HIS A 473 7.49 -57.47 -39.06
N LEU A 474 6.30 -57.88 -39.56
CA LEU A 474 6.02 -59.08 -40.37
C LEU A 474 6.06 -60.51 -39.76
N LEU A 475 4.97 -61.21 -40.10
CA LEU A 475 4.81 -62.66 -40.30
C LEU A 475 4.53 -63.57 -39.08
N GLU A 476 3.34 -64.19 -39.21
CA GLU A 476 2.96 -65.50 -38.68
C GLU A 476 4.04 -66.56 -39.05
N THR A 477 4.29 -67.62 -38.28
CA THR A 477 3.31 -68.67 -37.95
C THR A 477 3.75 -69.57 -36.78
N ASN A 478 2.74 -70.00 -36.02
CA ASN A 478 2.51 -71.33 -35.43
C ASN A 478 3.46 -71.99 -34.41
N ASP A 479 2.90 -72.11 -33.20
CA ASP A 479 2.54 -73.36 -32.50
C ASP A 479 3.36 -73.95 -31.34
N SER A 480 2.57 -74.25 -30.29
CA SER A 480 2.61 -75.43 -29.42
C SER A 480 3.52 -75.50 -28.16
N LEU A 481 2.84 -75.39 -27.01
CA LEU A 481 2.87 -76.31 -25.84
C LEU A 481 4.17 -76.45 -24.98
N LEU A 482 4.13 -75.87 -23.76
CA LEU A 482 4.12 -76.50 -22.41
C LEU A 482 5.04 -77.73 -22.09
N PRO A 483 5.47 -78.01 -20.82
CA PRO A 483 5.23 -77.29 -19.53
C PRO A 483 6.39 -77.26 -18.48
N GLU A 484 6.08 -76.72 -17.28
CA GLU A 484 6.47 -77.19 -15.92
C GLU A 484 7.85 -76.88 -15.24
N ALA A 485 7.80 -75.86 -14.37
CA ALA A 485 7.85 -76.00 -12.89
C ALA A 485 9.17 -76.04 -12.05
N GLN A 486 8.96 -75.69 -10.78
CA GLN A 486 9.84 -75.80 -9.59
C GLN A 486 10.91 -74.71 -9.34
N SER A 487 10.47 -73.70 -8.58
CA SER A 487 11.00 -73.17 -7.30
C SER A 487 12.26 -73.82 -6.69
N GLN A 488 13.20 -73.01 -6.15
CA GLN A 488 13.47 -72.86 -4.69
C GLN A 488 14.69 -71.95 -4.34
N GLN A 489 14.50 -70.90 -3.49
CA GLN A 489 15.50 -70.23 -2.58
C GLN A 489 16.79 -69.58 -3.18
N CYS A 490 17.44 -68.51 -2.65
CA CYS A 490 17.38 -67.68 -1.40
C CYS A 490 17.53 -66.17 -1.76
N ILE A 491 16.96 -65.17 -1.04
CA ILE A 491 17.48 -64.46 0.16
C ILE A 491 18.93 -63.97 -0.06
N ASP A 492 19.26 -62.68 -0.23
CA ASP A 492 19.15 -61.52 0.70
C ASP A 492 19.19 -60.17 -0.10
N SER A 493 19.13 -58.92 0.41
CA SER A 493 18.87 -58.36 1.76
C SER A 493 18.13 -57.01 1.62
N ALA A 494 17.19 -56.70 2.53
CA ALA A 494 16.47 -55.42 2.53
C ALA A 494 15.97 -55.02 3.94
N TYR A 495 16.86 -55.04 4.95
CA TYR A 495 16.46 -54.89 6.36
C TYR A 495 16.92 -53.59 7.07
N ASN A 496 17.72 -52.73 6.41
CA ASN A 496 18.41 -51.63 7.12
C ASN A 496 17.80 -50.22 7.01
N ARG A 497 16.62 -50.03 6.38
CA ARG A 497 16.04 -48.68 6.20
C ARG A 497 14.90 -48.31 7.16
N SER A 498 14.16 -49.27 7.71
CA SER A 498 13.03 -49.00 8.62
C SER A 498 13.50 -48.63 10.05
N LEU A 499 14.53 -49.33 10.55
CA LEU A 499 15.08 -49.18 11.91
C LEU A 499 15.69 -47.79 12.18
N VAL A 500 16.15 -47.09 11.14
CA VAL A 500 16.77 -45.76 11.23
C VAL A 500 15.73 -44.65 11.47
N PHE A 501 14.56 -44.75 10.83
CA PHE A 501 13.50 -43.74 11.00
C PHE A 501 12.79 -43.86 12.35
N THR A 502 12.63 -45.08 12.89
CA THR A 502 12.07 -45.29 14.23
C THR A 502 12.98 -44.72 15.32
N SER A 503 14.31 -44.85 15.21
CA SER A 503 15.25 -44.29 16.19
C SER A 503 15.28 -42.75 16.19
N LEU A 504 15.19 -42.10 15.02
CA LEU A 504 15.18 -40.64 14.91
C LEU A 504 13.91 -40.03 15.55
N SER A 505 12.76 -40.68 15.38
CA SER A 505 11.50 -40.24 16.00
C SER A 505 11.58 -40.24 17.53
N VAL A 506 12.12 -41.32 18.13
CA VAL A 506 12.28 -41.43 19.59
C VAL A 506 13.23 -40.38 20.15
N MET A 507 14.35 -40.07 19.48
CA MET A 507 15.25 -39.00 19.92
C MET A 507 14.58 -37.61 19.88
N GLY A 508 13.78 -37.34 18.84
CA GLY A 508 13.02 -36.09 18.74
C GLY A 508 12.01 -35.93 19.89
N SER A 509 11.32 -37.00 20.26
CA SER A 509 10.38 -37.01 21.40
C SER A 509 11.07 -36.75 22.74
N LEU A 510 12.25 -37.32 22.96
CA LEU A 510 13.04 -37.14 24.20
C LEU A 510 13.61 -35.71 24.32
N LEU A 511 14.01 -35.08 23.21
CA LEU A 511 14.44 -33.69 23.20
C LEU A 511 13.29 -32.71 23.53
N LEU A 512 12.08 -32.98 23.03
CA LEU A 512 10.90 -32.20 23.38
C LEU A 512 10.55 -32.32 24.88
N LEU A 513 10.59 -33.53 25.43
CA LEU A 513 10.39 -33.76 26.86
C LEU A 513 11.45 -33.07 27.73
N SER A 514 12.73 -33.08 27.33
CA SER A 514 13.79 -32.42 28.10
C SER A 514 13.66 -30.90 28.10
N LEU A 515 13.22 -30.30 26.99
CA LEU A 515 12.91 -28.87 26.89
C LEU A 515 11.72 -28.47 27.77
N ILE A 516 10.67 -29.30 27.83
CA ILE A 516 9.50 -29.08 28.70
C ILE A 516 9.89 -29.18 30.18
N ILE A 517 10.71 -30.18 30.55
CA ILE A 517 11.22 -30.31 31.93
C ILE A 517 12.13 -29.13 32.29
N TYR A 518 12.96 -28.64 31.36
CA TYR A 518 13.84 -27.50 31.58
C TYR A 518 13.07 -26.17 31.77
N THR A 519 11.99 -25.93 31.03
CA THR A 519 11.15 -24.74 31.25
C THR A 519 10.39 -24.82 32.57
N ILE A 520 9.85 -25.99 32.94
CA ILE A 520 9.25 -26.21 34.27
C ILE A 520 10.27 -25.98 35.39
N TYR A 521 11.50 -26.48 35.26
CA TYR A 521 12.59 -26.27 36.22
C TYR A 521 13.01 -24.80 36.34
N LYS A 522 12.96 -24.02 35.24
CA LYS A 522 13.27 -22.59 35.23
C LYS A 522 12.17 -21.75 35.91
N ILE A 523 10.91 -22.18 35.82
CA ILE A 523 9.75 -21.51 36.43
C ILE A 523 9.61 -21.87 37.92
N ASN A 524 9.82 -23.13 38.31
CA ASN A 524 9.67 -23.61 39.69
C ASN A 524 10.90 -23.35 40.59
N LYS A 525 11.81 -22.46 40.21
CA LYS A 525 13.04 -22.18 40.98
C LYS A 525 12.71 -21.24 42.16
N PRO A 526 12.75 -21.71 43.43
CA PRO A 526 12.29 -20.91 44.56
C PRO A 526 13.23 -19.74 44.85
N THR A 527 12.66 -18.56 45.10
CA THR A 527 13.40 -17.41 45.61
C THR A 527 13.88 -17.70 47.05
N ARG A 528 15.17 -17.43 47.33
CA ARG A 528 15.78 -17.76 48.63
C ARG A 528 15.20 -16.93 49.79
N PRO A 529 14.97 -17.52 50.97
CA PRO A 529 14.47 -16.80 52.15
C PRO A 529 15.54 -15.90 52.80
N ARG A 530 15.09 -14.86 53.51
CA ARG A 530 15.91 -13.84 54.20
C ARG A 530 16.13 -14.16 55.69
N VAL A 531 17.30 -13.84 56.26
CA VAL A 531 17.47 -13.65 57.71
C VAL A 531 18.32 -12.40 58.05
N LYS A 532 17.59 -11.34 58.41
CA LYS A 532 17.74 -10.42 59.57
C LYS A 532 19.13 -9.93 60.04
N LYS A 533 19.21 -8.61 60.24
CA LYS A 533 19.53 -8.03 61.57
C LYS A 533 18.49 -6.96 61.94
N THR A 534 18.12 -6.91 63.22
CA THR A 534 17.20 -5.94 63.80
C THR A 534 17.94 -5.23 64.92
N TYR A 535 18.03 -3.90 64.88
CA TYR A 535 18.58 -3.13 66.00
C TYR A 535 17.43 -2.63 66.87
N VAL A 536 17.46 -3.01 68.14
CA VAL A 536 16.59 -2.47 69.18
C VAL A 536 17.25 -1.22 69.72
N VAL A 537 16.57 -0.06 69.64
CA VAL A 537 16.95 1.14 70.37
C VAL A 537 15.84 1.43 71.38
N GLN A 538 16.18 1.35 72.66
CA GLN A 538 15.26 1.69 73.75
C GLN A 538 14.99 3.20 73.75
N ARG A 539 13.72 3.57 74.00
CA ARG A 539 13.39 4.95 74.39
C ARG A 539 13.84 5.18 75.83
N ASN A 540 14.66 6.20 76.06
CA ASN A 540 14.80 6.80 77.38
C ASN A 540 13.60 7.72 77.66
N ILE A 541 13.09 7.70 78.88
CA ILE A 541 11.94 8.51 79.32
C ILE A 541 12.46 9.75 80.06
N GLN A 542 12.03 10.92 79.61
CA GLN A 542 11.73 12.06 80.49
C GLN A 542 10.31 12.52 80.15
N GLY A 543 9.51 12.82 81.17
CA GLY A 543 8.05 12.90 81.04
C GLY A 543 7.49 14.31 80.92
N ASN A 544 6.26 14.41 80.40
CA ASN A 544 5.09 14.80 81.21
C ASN A 544 3.80 14.81 80.36
N ALA A 545 2.68 14.37 80.96
CA ALA A 545 1.26 14.65 80.65
C ALA A 545 0.74 14.55 79.19
N ALA A 546 -0.46 14.01 78.90
CA ALA A 546 -1.45 13.25 79.67
C ALA A 546 -2.48 12.61 78.70
N GLN A 547 -3.08 11.47 79.07
CA GLN A 547 -4.29 10.83 78.46
C GLN A 547 -4.20 10.42 76.96
N GLY A 548 -4.71 9.27 76.50
CA GLY A 548 -5.25 8.10 77.21
C GLY A 548 -5.95 7.11 76.25
N ARG A 549 -5.83 5.80 76.55
CA ARG A 549 -6.55 4.63 75.97
C ARG A 549 -6.14 4.11 74.57
N ALA A 550 -6.44 2.81 74.40
CA ALA A 550 -6.07 1.91 73.31
C ALA A 550 -7.26 0.92 73.02
N PRO A 551 -7.10 -0.29 72.45
CA PRO A 551 -7.43 -0.57 71.04
C PRO A 551 -8.41 -1.75 70.82
N SER A 552 -8.75 -2.04 69.55
CA SER A 552 -9.33 -3.32 69.07
C SER A 552 -9.11 -3.43 67.55
N THR A 553 -8.28 -4.33 67.01
CA THR A 553 -8.51 -5.78 66.77
C THR A 553 -9.74 -6.10 65.93
N GLU A 554 -9.53 -6.57 64.69
CA GLU A 554 -9.94 -7.92 64.25
C GLU A 554 -9.33 -8.30 62.89
N GLN A 555 -9.11 -9.59 62.67
CA GLN A 555 -8.73 -10.21 61.40
C GLN A 555 -9.93 -11.03 60.90
N CYS A 556 -10.13 -11.16 59.58
CA CYS A 556 -10.17 -12.47 58.90
C CYS A 556 -10.40 -12.37 57.38
N GLU A 557 -9.39 -12.88 56.67
CA GLU A 557 -9.41 -13.68 55.43
C GLU A 557 -10.76 -14.13 54.83
N ILE A 558 -10.88 -13.98 53.49
CA ILE A 558 -11.63 -14.88 52.61
C ILE A 558 -10.76 -15.15 51.37
N ILE A 559 -10.71 -16.40 50.94
CA ILE A 559 -10.12 -16.88 49.68
C ILE A 559 -11.24 -17.57 48.90
N ILE A 560 -11.32 -17.44 47.56
CA ILE A 560 -11.57 -18.56 46.61
C ILE A 560 -11.57 -18.11 45.13
N GLU A 561 -10.75 -18.84 44.36
CA GLU A 561 -10.88 -19.30 42.95
C GLU A 561 -11.16 -18.32 41.78
N ASN A 562 -10.08 -18.12 41.01
CA ASN A 562 -9.98 -18.32 39.56
C ASN A 562 -11.26 -18.33 38.70
N CYS A 563 -11.40 -17.33 37.83
CA CYS A 563 -11.87 -17.57 36.46
C CYS A 563 -11.16 -16.65 35.46
N CYS A 564 -10.73 -17.21 34.33
CA CYS A 564 -9.93 -16.50 33.32
C CYS A 564 -10.80 -15.78 32.28
N ASN A 565 -10.51 -14.48 32.09
CA ASN A 565 -10.21 -13.88 30.79
C ASN A 565 -11.23 -14.01 29.62
N MET A 566 -12.03 -12.97 29.37
CA MET A 566 -11.86 -12.06 28.21
C MET A 566 -13.03 -11.07 28.00
N ASN A 567 -12.66 -9.86 27.56
CA ASN A 567 -13.40 -8.90 26.71
C ASN A 567 -14.82 -8.41 27.08
N ILE A 568 -14.88 -7.09 27.35
CA ILE A 568 -15.62 -6.04 26.58
C ILE A 568 -16.62 -5.14 27.34
N CYS A 569 -16.66 -3.89 26.87
CA CYS A 569 -17.69 -2.84 27.01
C CYS A 569 -17.81 -1.91 28.23
N GLU A 570 -18.12 -0.66 27.86
CA GLU A 570 -18.92 0.38 28.54
C GLU A 570 -18.32 1.22 29.70
N THR A 571 -17.84 2.41 29.32
CA THR A 571 -18.08 3.67 30.06
C THR A 571 -19.57 4.03 30.00
N PRO A 572 -20.20 4.67 31.03
CA PRO A 572 -20.03 6.13 31.20
C PRO A 572 -20.25 6.72 32.62
N CYS A 573 -19.95 8.04 32.74
CA CYS A 573 -20.47 9.04 33.70
C CYS A 573 -20.38 8.80 35.23
N PHE A 574 -19.71 9.72 35.95
CA PHE A 574 -20.42 10.68 36.84
C PHE A 574 -19.58 11.91 37.26
N ASP A 575 -20.31 13.01 37.45
CA ASP A 575 -19.96 14.45 37.52
C ASP A 575 -19.53 14.93 38.96
N PRO A 576 -19.40 16.24 39.33
CA PRO A 576 -18.12 16.78 39.87
C PRO A 576 -18.28 17.78 41.07
N LYS A 577 -17.31 18.72 41.20
CA LYS A 577 -17.30 20.03 41.92
C LYS A 577 -16.54 20.10 43.26
N VAL A 578 -16.28 21.37 43.67
CA VAL A 578 -15.48 21.87 44.82
C VAL A 578 -13.97 21.89 44.48
N LEU A 579 -13.27 23.03 44.24
CA LEU A 579 -13.47 24.45 44.62
C LEU A 579 -12.99 25.43 43.52
N GLN A 580 -13.53 26.65 43.52
CA GLN A 580 -12.96 27.86 42.90
C GLN A 580 -13.27 29.06 43.84
N GLN A 581 -12.59 30.21 43.65
CA GLN A 581 -12.61 31.47 44.45
C GLN A 581 -11.57 31.51 45.60
N ASN A 582 -10.82 32.60 45.86
CA ASN A 582 -10.65 33.91 45.19
C ASN A 582 -9.23 34.44 45.48
N CYS A 583 -8.65 35.29 44.61
CA CYS A 583 -7.52 36.17 44.95
C CYS A 583 -7.51 37.44 44.08
N ASP A 584 -8.02 38.53 44.64
CA ASP A 584 -7.98 39.93 44.18
C ASP A 584 -8.55 40.78 45.33
N SER A 585 -8.12 41.99 45.69
CA SER A 585 -6.93 42.83 45.38
C SER A 585 -6.80 43.86 46.54
N PRO A 586 -5.89 44.87 46.54
CA PRO A 586 -4.60 45.07 45.87
C PRO A 586 -3.46 45.41 46.90
N ILE A 587 -2.31 45.91 46.40
CA ILE A 587 -1.13 46.50 47.12
C ILE A 587 0.16 45.64 47.09
N SER A 588 0.94 45.92 46.03
CA SER A 588 2.42 46.05 45.98
C SER A 588 3.36 44.85 46.24
N ILE A 589 4.34 44.76 45.32
CA ILE A 589 5.70 44.20 45.44
C ILE A 589 5.89 42.68 45.22
N SER A 590 6.57 42.41 44.09
CA SER A 590 7.49 41.31 43.77
C SER A 590 7.11 39.86 44.09
N CYS A 591 6.96 39.07 43.02
CA CYS A 591 7.25 37.63 43.06
C CYS A 591 7.94 37.20 41.75
N LYS A 592 9.20 37.60 41.61
CA LYS A 592 10.17 37.06 40.65
C LYS A 592 11.41 36.62 41.42
N GLU A 593 12.10 35.62 40.87
CA GLU A 593 13.34 35.01 41.39
C GLU A 593 13.15 34.11 42.63
N ASP A 594 13.17 32.79 42.39
CA ASP A 594 13.95 31.83 43.20
C ASP A 594 13.87 30.40 42.63
N LYS A 595 14.69 30.10 41.61
CA LYS A 595 15.20 28.74 41.35
C LYS A 595 16.42 28.70 40.42
N LYS A 596 17.49 29.40 40.83
CA LYS A 596 18.82 29.24 40.22
C LYS A 596 19.92 29.12 41.29
N GLN A 597 19.76 28.17 42.20
CA GLN A 597 20.84 27.62 43.03
C GLN A 597 20.35 26.33 43.72
N LEU A 598 20.91 25.21 43.30
CA LEU A 598 21.37 24.09 44.13
C LEU A 598 22.06 23.13 43.17
N LEU A 599 23.39 23.27 43.12
CA LEU A 599 24.29 22.50 42.27
C LEU A 599 24.45 21.07 42.76
N ASP A 600 24.91 20.22 41.84
CA ASP A 600 25.88 19.14 42.02
C ASP A 600 25.93 18.43 43.38
N ASN A 601 25.70 17.12 43.35
CA ASN A 601 26.83 16.21 43.57
C ASN A 601 26.52 14.74 43.20
N MET A 602 27.59 14.04 42.84
CA MET A 602 27.75 12.57 42.80
C MET A 602 26.98 11.79 41.72
N GLU A 603 27.57 10.82 41.02
CA GLU A 603 29.00 10.48 40.83
C GLU A 603 29.09 9.47 39.67
N GLY A 604 30.24 9.38 39.00
CA GLY A 604 30.54 8.27 38.11
C GLY A 604 31.87 7.64 38.52
N GLU A 605 31.90 6.30 38.62
CA GLU A 605 33.07 5.40 38.80
C GLU A 605 32.48 3.97 38.97
N LEU A 606 33.02 2.82 38.53
CA LEU A 606 34.22 2.42 37.75
C LEU A 606 33.73 1.35 36.70
N TYR A 607 34.47 0.83 35.72
CA TYR A 607 35.92 0.63 35.50
C TYR A 607 36.23 0.59 34.00
#